data_AF-C0FSV9-F1
#
_entry.id   AF-C0FSV9-F1
#
_cell.length_a   1.000
_cell.length_b   1.000
_cell.length_c   1.000
_cell.angle_alpha   90.00
_cell.angle_beta   90.00
_cell.angle_gamma   90.00
#
_symmetry.space_group_name_H-M   'P 1'
#
loop_
_entity.id
_entity.type
_entity.pdbx_description
1 polymer ?
#
loop_
_entity_poly.entity_id
_entity_poly.type
_entity_poly.pdbx_seq_one_letter_code
_entity_poly.pdbx_strand_id
1 'polypeptide(L)'
;RIEIKKYPKLTEIGSKREKTLVDYYYVNYPQVFDGKEHGGYYTQEQIKDVVAYAASKYINVVPEIEMPGHALAALAAYPELSCDSTQTYKVSPTWGVFEQVFCPSETTFKFFEGVMDEVIELFPSEYIHIGGDECPKTAWKNSAFCQQLIRQLGLKDDTTPSKIDGIK
;
A
#
# COMPACT_ATOMS: atom_id res chain seq x y z
N ARG A 1 -5.89 -6.14 -1.88
CA ARG A 1 -6.98 -7.16 -1.86
C ARG A 1 -7.22 -7.78 -3.24
N ILE A 2 -6.31 -7.57 -4.18
CA ILE A 2 -6.41 -7.96 -5.58
C ILE A 2 -5.39 -9.07 -5.82
N GLU A 3 -5.79 -10.10 -6.55
CA GLU A 3 -4.87 -11.12 -7.05
C GLU A 3 -4.01 -10.56 -8.18
N ILE A 4 -2.70 -10.52 -7.94
CA ILE A 4 -1.69 -10.19 -8.95
C ILE A 4 -0.86 -11.45 -9.15
N LYS A 5 -1.06 -12.13 -10.28
CA LYS A 5 -0.50 -13.47 -10.53
C LYS A 5 1.03 -13.46 -10.54
N LYS A 6 1.64 -12.37 -11.00
CA LYS A 6 3.09 -12.15 -10.98
C LYS A 6 3.63 -12.01 -9.56
N TYR A 7 2.82 -11.54 -8.60
CA TYR A 7 3.20 -11.28 -7.22
C TYR A 7 2.27 -11.97 -6.21
N PRO A 8 2.24 -13.32 -6.16
CA PRO A 8 1.25 -14.08 -5.40
C PRO A 8 1.31 -13.84 -3.88
N LYS A 9 2.48 -13.43 -3.33
CA LYS A 9 2.60 -13.16 -1.89
C LYS A 9 1.76 -11.96 -1.44
N LEU A 10 1.37 -11.06 -2.35
CA LEU A 10 0.43 -9.97 -2.03
C LEU A 10 -0.89 -10.52 -1.48
N THR A 11 -1.34 -11.67 -1.98
CA THR A 11 -2.56 -12.34 -1.51
C THR A 11 -2.28 -13.47 -0.54
N GLU A 12 -1.18 -14.22 -0.67
CA GLU A 12 -0.86 -15.30 0.27
C GLU A 12 -0.53 -14.79 1.68
N ILE A 13 0.18 -13.65 1.75
CA ILE A 13 0.65 -12.99 2.98
C ILE A 13 -0.10 -11.67 3.20
N GLY A 14 0.00 -10.74 2.24
CA GLY A 14 -0.49 -9.36 2.40
C GLY A 14 -2.02 -9.24 2.59
N SER A 15 -2.78 -10.29 2.27
CA SER A 15 -4.22 -10.32 2.50
C SER A 15 -4.64 -10.74 3.91
N LYS A 16 -3.71 -11.09 4.81
CA LYS A 16 -4.05 -11.64 6.13
C LYS A 16 -3.38 -10.83 7.23
N ARG A 17 -4.15 -10.50 8.28
CA ARG A 17 -3.64 -9.95 9.54
C ARG A 17 -3.98 -10.90 10.68
N GLU A 18 -3.05 -11.05 11.63
CA GLU A 18 -3.16 -12.03 12.71
C GLU A 18 -4.35 -11.77 13.67
N LYS A 19 -4.77 -10.51 13.78
CA LYS A 19 -5.85 -10.04 14.66
C LYS A 19 -6.35 -8.66 14.22
N THR A 20 -7.46 -8.22 14.77
CA THR A 20 -8.02 -6.88 14.57
C THR A 20 -8.16 -6.15 15.90
N LEU A 21 -7.77 -4.88 15.94
CA LEU A 21 -8.03 -3.99 17.06
C LEU A 21 -9.54 -3.90 17.33
N VAL A 22 -9.93 -4.10 18.58
CA VAL A 22 -11.31 -3.89 19.05
C VAL A 22 -11.49 -2.41 19.37
N ASP A 23 -12.58 -1.83 18.88
CA ASP A 23 -12.91 -0.40 18.96
C ASP A 23 -11.88 0.52 18.29
N TYR A 24 -11.99 1.82 18.58
CA TYR A 24 -11.07 2.83 18.08
C TYR A 24 -9.76 2.86 18.90
N TYR A 25 -8.65 3.27 18.26
CA TYR A 25 -7.28 3.16 18.77
C TYR A 25 -7.08 3.71 20.19
N TYR A 26 -7.81 4.76 20.55
CA TYR A 26 -7.68 5.46 21.83
C TYR A 26 -8.74 5.06 22.88
N VAL A 27 -9.58 4.04 22.61
CA VAL A 27 -10.65 3.64 23.53
C VAL A 27 -10.12 2.77 24.68
N ASN A 28 -9.21 1.84 24.39
CA ASN A 28 -8.72 0.86 25.36
C ASN A 28 -7.21 1.02 25.59
N TYR A 29 -6.78 1.04 26.85
CA TYR A 29 -5.36 1.02 27.23
C TYR A 29 -5.08 0.02 28.36
N PRO A 30 -4.31 -1.07 28.12
CA PRO A 30 -3.68 -1.44 26.85
C PRO A 30 -4.71 -1.76 25.75
N GLN A 31 -4.28 -1.69 24.49
CA GLN A 31 -5.12 -2.04 23.34
C GLN A 31 -5.64 -3.47 23.44
N VAL A 32 -6.90 -3.67 23.04
CA VAL A 32 -7.58 -4.97 23.03
C VAL A 32 -7.73 -5.44 21.59
N PHE A 33 -7.46 -6.72 21.35
CA PHE A 33 -7.58 -7.34 20.03
C PHE A 33 -8.54 -8.51 20.08
N ASP A 34 -9.22 -8.78 18.96
CA ASP A 34 -10.18 -9.89 18.85
C ASP A 34 -9.52 -11.28 18.86
N GLY A 35 -8.20 -11.34 18.66
CA GLY A 35 -7.42 -12.58 18.58
C GLY A 35 -7.75 -13.45 17.37
N LYS A 36 -8.41 -12.90 16.34
CA LYS A 36 -8.89 -13.66 15.17
C LYS A 36 -8.17 -13.23 13.91
N GLU A 37 -7.56 -14.18 13.22
CA GLU A 37 -7.03 -13.92 11.89
C GLU A 37 -8.16 -13.41 10.99
N HIS A 38 -7.88 -12.33 10.26
CA HIS A 38 -8.78 -11.79 9.27
C HIS A 38 -8.06 -11.64 7.94
N GLY A 39 -8.68 -12.15 6.89
CA GLY A 39 -8.14 -11.99 5.55
C GLY A 39 -9.13 -12.28 4.43
N GLY A 40 -8.60 -12.29 3.21
CA GLY A 40 -9.38 -12.45 1.99
C GLY A 40 -8.93 -11.49 0.90
N TYR A 41 -9.17 -11.90 -0.34
CA TYR A 41 -8.87 -11.15 -1.55
C TYR A 41 -9.87 -11.56 -2.64
N TYR A 42 -9.93 -10.78 -3.72
CA TYR A 42 -10.69 -11.13 -4.91
C TYR A 42 -9.74 -11.72 -5.95
N THR A 43 -10.10 -12.89 -6.49
CA THR A 43 -9.42 -13.43 -7.67
C THR A 43 -9.67 -12.53 -8.87
N GLN A 44 -8.83 -12.64 -9.90
CA GLN A 44 -9.02 -11.87 -11.12
C GLN A 44 -10.39 -12.12 -11.77
N GLU A 45 -10.89 -13.34 -11.72
CA GLU A 45 -12.23 -13.66 -12.25
C GLU A 45 -13.34 -13.03 -11.42
N GLN A 46 -13.24 -13.05 -10.09
CA GLN A 46 -14.20 -12.35 -9.23
C GLN A 46 -14.20 -10.83 -9.47
N ILE A 47 -13.02 -10.25 -9.72
CA ILE A 47 -12.90 -8.83 -10.07
C ILE A 47 -13.61 -8.54 -11.39
N LYS A 48 -13.35 -9.35 -12.44
CA LYS A 48 -14.02 -9.21 -13.74
C LYS A 48 -15.53 -9.34 -13.60
N ASP A 49 -16.03 -10.27 -12.79
CA ASP A 49 -17.46 -10.42 -12.53
C ASP A 49 -18.06 -9.17 -11.88
N VAL A 50 -17.38 -8.59 -10.88
CA VAL A 50 -17.82 -7.33 -10.23
C VAL A 50 -17.81 -6.17 -11.22
N VAL A 51 -16.75 -6.03 -12.01
CA VAL A 51 -16.61 -4.98 -13.03
C VAL A 51 -17.70 -5.10 -14.10
N ALA A 52 -17.94 -6.31 -14.62
CA ALA A 52 -18.98 -6.56 -15.61
C ALA A 52 -20.38 -6.30 -15.05
N TYR A 53 -20.63 -6.71 -13.80
CA TYR A 53 -21.89 -6.43 -13.12
C TYR A 53 -22.13 -4.93 -12.94
N ALA A 54 -21.12 -4.19 -12.47
CA ALA A 54 -21.18 -2.74 -12.32
C ALA A 54 -21.42 -2.04 -13.67
N ALA A 55 -20.73 -2.47 -14.73
CA ALA A 55 -20.92 -1.96 -16.08
C ALA A 55 -22.36 -2.17 -16.59
N SER A 56 -22.99 -3.31 -16.28
CA SER A 56 -24.41 -3.56 -16.60
C SER A 56 -25.38 -2.57 -15.92
N LYS A 57 -24.90 -1.83 -14.94
CA LYS A 57 -25.61 -0.79 -14.18
C LYS A 57 -25.09 0.62 -14.47
N TYR A 58 -24.27 0.79 -15.50
CA TYR A 58 -23.65 2.09 -15.84
C TYR A 58 -22.74 2.64 -14.74
N ILE A 59 -22.17 1.77 -13.89
CA ILE A 59 -21.23 2.14 -12.84
C ILE A 59 -19.82 1.83 -13.33
N ASN A 60 -18.95 2.84 -13.36
CA ASN A 60 -17.52 2.65 -13.61
C ASN A 60 -16.81 2.25 -12.31
N VAL A 61 -16.02 1.18 -12.35
CA VAL A 61 -15.20 0.73 -11.22
C VAL A 61 -13.77 1.22 -11.44
N VAL A 62 -13.37 2.21 -10.67
CA VAL A 62 -12.00 2.76 -10.68
C VAL A 62 -11.18 2.01 -9.63
N PRO A 63 -10.12 1.27 -10.00
CA PRO A 63 -9.27 0.59 -9.02
C PRO A 63 -8.37 1.60 -8.31
N GLU A 64 -8.02 1.28 -7.06
CA GLU A 64 -7.00 1.98 -6.30
C GLU A 64 -5.87 1.04 -5.89
N ILE A 65 -4.64 1.46 -6.17
CA ILE A 65 -3.40 0.79 -5.72
C ILE A 65 -2.55 1.84 -5.01
N GLU A 66 -2.63 1.88 -3.68
CA GLU A 66 -1.96 2.90 -2.88
C GLU A 66 -0.43 2.85 -3.01
N MET A 67 0.17 4.01 -3.27
CA MET A 67 1.59 4.33 -3.16
C MET A 67 1.83 5.84 -2.91
N PRO A 68 2.91 6.23 -2.21
CA PRO A 68 3.91 5.36 -1.58
C PRO A 68 3.57 5.00 -0.12
N GLY A 69 2.51 5.60 0.43
CA GLY A 69 1.96 5.34 1.76
C GLY A 69 1.27 3.97 1.85
N HIS A 70 0.63 3.71 3.00
CA HIS A 70 -0.23 2.55 3.23
C HIS A 70 0.34 1.18 2.77
N ALA A 71 1.67 1.03 2.80
CA ALA A 71 2.37 -0.02 2.07
C ALA A 71 2.57 -1.32 2.88
N LEU A 72 2.28 -1.32 4.19
CA LEU A 72 2.65 -2.41 5.11
C LEU A 72 2.26 -3.82 4.64
N ALA A 73 1.09 -3.96 3.99
CA ALA A 73 0.66 -5.26 3.47
C ALA A 73 1.57 -5.78 2.34
N ALA A 74 1.99 -4.88 1.43
CA ALA A 74 2.92 -5.21 0.37
C ALA A 74 4.34 -5.43 0.91
N LEU A 75 4.79 -4.61 1.87
CA LEU A 75 6.10 -4.76 2.50
C LEU A 75 6.20 -6.06 3.32
N ALA A 76 5.11 -6.51 3.95
CA ALA A 76 5.07 -7.82 4.61
C ALA A 76 5.20 -8.98 3.63
N ALA A 77 4.69 -8.84 2.41
CA ALA A 77 4.80 -9.84 1.35
C ALA A 77 6.16 -9.83 0.63
N TYR A 78 6.70 -8.62 0.42
CA TYR A 78 7.93 -8.35 -0.31
C TYR A 78 8.74 -7.25 0.41
N PRO A 79 9.52 -7.60 1.46
CA PRO A 79 10.31 -6.64 2.23
C PRO A 79 11.33 -5.85 1.39
N GLU A 80 11.76 -6.39 0.25
CA GLU A 80 12.66 -5.73 -0.71
C GLU A 80 12.11 -4.44 -1.32
N LEU A 81 10.81 -4.17 -1.17
CA LEU A 81 10.16 -2.94 -1.63
C LEU A 81 10.31 -1.77 -0.63
N SER A 82 10.84 -2.04 0.57
CA SER A 82 11.08 -1.05 1.62
C SER A 82 12.47 -0.43 1.53
N CYS A 83 12.71 0.65 2.29
CA CYS A 83 14.03 1.29 2.37
C CYS A 83 15.04 0.52 3.23
N ASP A 84 14.59 -0.52 3.93
CA ASP A 84 15.39 -1.43 4.75
C ASP A 84 14.83 -2.85 4.60
N SER A 85 15.36 -3.56 3.61
CA SER A 85 14.95 -4.93 3.29
C SER A 85 15.40 -5.97 4.31
N THR A 86 16.19 -5.58 5.32
CA THR A 86 16.61 -6.48 6.40
C THR A 86 15.55 -6.58 7.50
N GLN A 87 14.59 -5.65 7.52
CA GLN A 87 13.47 -5.66 8.46
C GLN A 87 12.39 -6.65 8.04
N THR A 88 11.76 -7.26 9.05
CA THR A 88 10.56 -8.06 8.87
C THR A 88 9.33 -7.19 9.12
N TYR A 89 8.46 -7.09 8.13
CA TYR A 89 7.20 -6.36 8.22
C TYR A 89 6.04 -7.32 8.50
N LYS A 90 4.97 -6.79 9.12
CA LYS A 90 3.72 -7.51 9.35
C LYS A 90 2.55 -6.67 8.86
N VAL A 91 1.51 -7.32 8.38
CA VAL A 91 0.23 -6.66 8.08
C VAL A 91 -0.33 -6.12 9.39
N SER A 92 -0.63 -4.81 9.42
CA SER A 92 -1.02 -4.14 10.67
C SER A 92 -2.35 -4.66 11.23
N PRO A 93 -2.43 -4.93 12.55
CA PRO A 93 -3.68 -5.23 13.24
C PRO A 93 -4.40 -3.97 13.74
N THR A 94 -3.80 -2.78 13.62
CA THR A 94 -4.33 -1.51 14.11
C THR A 94 -4.70 -0.56 12.97
N TRP A 95 -5.43 0.50 13.32
CA TRP A 95 -5.75 1.61 12.43
C TRP A 95 -4.75 2.76 12.59
N GLY A 96 -4.68 3.66 11.60
CA GLY A 96 -3.86 4.87 11.64
C GLY A 96 -2.83 4.95 10.52
N VAL A 97 -1.93 5.93 10.65
CA VAL A 97 -0.84 6.21 9.71
C VAL A 97 0.40 5.42 10.11
N PHE A 98 1.10 4.85 9.12
CA PHE A 98 2.29 4.03 9.35
C PHE A 98 3.51 4.60 8.62
N GLU A 99 4.67 4.55 9.25
CA GLU A 99 5.92 5.09 8.69
C GLU A 99 6.56 4.16 7.64
N GLN A 100 6.08 2.93 7.53
CA GLN A 100 6.60 1.94 6.59
C GLN A 100 5.99 2.19 5.21
N VAL A 101 6.73 2.95 4.41
CA VAL A 101 6.36 3.38 3.05
C VAL A 101 7.27 2.71 2.02
N PHE A 102 6.84 2.72 0.75
CA PHE A 102 7.65 2.17 -0.34
C PHE A 102 8.97 2.95 -0.53
N CYS A 103 10.03 2.23 -0.89
CA CYS A 103 11.31 2.83 -1.27
C CYS A 103 11.25 3.29 -2.74
N PRO A 104 11.70 4.51 -3.09
CA PRO A 104 11.74 4.98 -4.48
C PRO A 104 12.92 4.36 -5.25
N SER A 105 12.87 3.05 -5.46
CA SER A 105 13.92 2.26 -6.10
C SER A 105 13.44 1.63 -7.41
N GLU A 106 14.39 1.29 -8.30
CA GLU A 106 14.10 0.56 -9.54
C GLU A 106 13.35 -0.77 -9.29
N THR A 107 13.66 -1.44 -8.17
CA THR A 107 12.93 -2.65 -7.75
C THR A 107 11.45 -2.35 -7.52
N THR A 108 11.16 -1.26 -6.82
CA THR A 108 9.79 -0.82 -6.53
C THR A 108 9.07 -0.38 -7.80
N PHE A 109 9.73 0.37 -8.69
CA PHE A 109 9.12 0.79 -9.95
C PHE A 109 8.77 -0.41 -10.84
N LYS A 110 9.68 -1.38 -11.00
CA LYS A 110 9.41 -2.62 -11.75
C LYS A 110 8.31 -3.48 -11.13
N PHE A 111 8.23 -3.48 -9.79
CA PHE A 111 7.12 -4.12 -9.09
C PHE A 111 5.79 -3.46 -9.48
N PHE A 112 5.71 -2.13 -9.42
CA PHE A 112 4.49 -1.42 -9.81
C PHE A 112 4.17 -1.55 -11.29
N GLU A 113 5.14 -1.53 -12.19
CA GLU A 113 4.93 -1.84 -13.61
C GLU A 113 4.25 -3.20 -13.75
N GLY A 114 4.78 -4.23 -13.10
CA GLY A 114 4.19 -5.58 -13.15
C GLY A 114 2.81 -5.68 -12.49
N VAL A 115 2.52 -4.90 -11.45
CA VAL A 115 1.17 -4.81 -10.86
C VAL A 115 0.23 -4.12 -11.83
N MET A 116 0.65 -3.00 -12.43
CA MET A 116 -0.17 -2.21 -13.33
C MET A 116 -0.46 -2.93 -14.64
N ASP A 117 0.48 -3.72 -15.17
CA ASP A 117 0.27 -4.62 -16.32
C ASP A 117 -0.94 -5.54 -16.11
N GLU A 118 -1.16 -6.03 -14.89
CA GLU A 118 -2.32 -6.87 -14.57
C GLU A 118 -3.56 -6.05 -14.23
N VAL A 119 -3.42 -4.91 -13.54
CA VAL A 119 -4.56 -4.05 -13.16
C VAL A 119 -5.26 -3.47 -14.39
N ILE A 120 -4.52 -2.99 -15.39
CA ILE A 120 -5.11 -2.35 -16.59
C ILE A 120 -5.97 -3.34 -17.40
N GLU A 121 -5.65 -4.63 -17.35
CA GLU A 121 -6.41 -5.69 -18.03
C GLU A 121 -7.70 -6.05 -17.27
N LEU A 122 -7.74 -5.80 -15.96
CA LEU A 122 -8.88 -6.13 -15.10
C LEU A 122 -9.92 -5.01 -15.03
N PHE A 123 -9.50 -3.77 -15.22
CA PHE A 123 -10.34 -2.59 -15.07
C PHE A 123 -10.31 -1.74 -16.35
N PRO A 124 -11.40 -1.70 -17.14
CA PRO A 124 -11.47 -0.90 -18.37
C PRO A 124 -11.63 0.61 -18.10
N SER A 125 -11.55 1.04 -16.84
CA SER A 125 -11.63 2.44 -16.44
C SER A 125 -10.49 3.25 -17.08
N GLU A 126 -10.80 4.47 -17.54
CA GLU A 126 -9.78 5.42 -18.02
C GLU A 126 -8.86 5.94 -16.90
N TYR A 127 -9.23 5.69 -15.64
CA TYR A 127 -8.51 6.12 -14.45
C TYR A 127 -8.08 4.94 -13.59
N ILE A 128 -6.91 5.08 -12.98
CA ILE A 128 -6.42 4.28 -11.85
C ILE A 128 -6.07 5.27 -10.73
N HIS A 129 -6.59 5.03 -9.53
CA HIS A 129 -6.23 5.80 -8.37
C HIS A 129 -4.91 5.25 -7.78
N ILE A 130 -3.93 6.11 -7.57
CA ILE A 130 -2.63 5.72 -6.98
C ILE A 130 -2.53 6.06 -5.49
N GLY A 131 -3.58 6.64 -4.91
CA GLY A 131 -3.59 7.15 -3.54
C GLY A 131 -2.72 8.40 -3.39
N GLY A 132 -1.62 8.28 -2.66
CA GLY A 132 -0.65 9.34 -2.37
C GLY A 132 -0.88 10.08 -1.06
N ASP A 133 -1.87 9.67 -0.26
CA ASP A 133 -2.16 10.23 1.04
C ASP A 133 -1.26 9.66 2.15
N GLU A 134 -1.24 10.35 3.29
CA GLU A 134 -0.63 9.93 4.57
C GLU A 134 0.70 9.14 4.42
N CYS A 135 1.67 9.73 3.73
CA CYS A 135 3.00 9.15 3.54
C CYS A 135 4.07 9.84 4.42
N PRO A 136 4.31 9.37 5.66
CA PRO A 136 5.38 9.89 6.51
C PRO A 136 6.75 9.79 5.83
N LYS A 137 7.52 10.87 5.89
CA LYS A 137 8.86 10.94 5.31
C LYS A 137 9.94 10.24 6.16
N THR A 138 9.60 9.67 7.32
CA THR A 138 10.57 9.12 8.30
C THR A 138 11.48 8.05 7.68
N ALA A 139 10.92 7.07 6.97
CA ALA A 139 11.71 6.01 6.34
C ALA A 139 12.72 6.56 5.32
N TRP A 140 12.30 7.53 4.50
CA TRP A 140 13.17 8.18 3.50
C TRP A 140 14.23 9.08 4.15
N LYS A 141 13.89 9.79 5.24
CA LYS A 141 14.83 10.59 6.03
C LYS A 141 15.95 9.72 6.62
N ASN A 142 15.61 8.52 7.07
CA ASN A 142 16.56 7.58 7.68
C ASN A 142 17.28 6.66 6.68
N SER A 143 16.88 6.64 5.40
CA SER A 143 17.47 5.78 4.37
C SER A 143 18.66 6.44 3.67
N ALA A 144 19.85 5.86 3.80
CA ALA A 144 21.05 6.32 3.09
C ALA A 144 20.85 6.34 1.56
N PHE A 145 20.14 5.34 1.02
CA PHE A 145 19.77 5.28 -0.39
C PHE A 145 18.90 6.48 -0.80
N CYS A 146 17.82 6.76 -0.06
CA CYS A 146 16.92 7.86 -0.39
C CYS A 146 17.65 9.21 -0.29
N GLN A 147 18.48 9.41 0.75
CA GLN A 147 19.27 10.62 0.90
C GLN A 147 20.28 10.82 -0.25
N GLN A 148 20.87 9.73 -0.76
CA GLN A 148 21.72 9.78 -1.94
C GLN A 148 20.91 10.13 -3.21
N LEU A 149 19.74 9.51 -3.40
CA LEU A 149 18.88 9.76 -4.55
C LEU A 149 18.41 11.22 -4.60
N ILE A 150 18.01 11.78 -3.45
CA ILE A 150 17.67 13.20 -3.30
C ILE A 150 18.81 14.10 -3.79
N ARG A 151 20.05 13.83 -3.34
CA ARG A 151 21.23 14.59 -3.76
C ARG A 151 21.51 14.45 -5.26
N GLN A 152 21.41 13.23 -5.79
CA GLN A 152 21.66 12.94 -7.20
C GLN A 152 20.67 13.66 -8.12
N LEU A 153 19.39 13.67 -7.74
CA LEU A 153 18.31 14.27 -8.52
C LEU A 153 18.12 15.77 -8.24
N GLY A 154 18.84 16.33 -7.26
CA GLY A 154 18.69 17.73 -6.85
C GLY A 154 17.32 18.05 -6.27
N LEU A 155 16.64 17.06 -5.67
CA LEU A 155 15.32 17.23 -5.07
C LEU A 155 15.43 18.14 -3.83
N LYS A 156 14.42 18.99 -3.67
CA LYS A 156 14.31 19.92 -2.54
C LYS A 156 13.08 19.55 -1.73
N ASP A 157 13.16 19.82 -0.43
CA ASP A 157 12.03 19.59 0.46
C ASP A 157 10.87 20.54 0.13
N ASP A 158 9.69 20.18 0.61
CA ASP A 158 8.51 21.02 0.46
C ASP A 158 8.71 22.32 1.25
N THR A 159 8.81 23.42 0.52
CA THR A 159 8.94 24.75 1.14
C THR A 159 7.65 25.20 1.84
N THR A 160 6.54 24.57 1.47
CA THR A 160 5.20 24.80 2.02
C THR A 160 4.78 23.56 2.82
N PRO A 161 4.45 23.71 4.11
CA PRO A 161 3.92 22.60 4.89
C PRO A 161 2.68 22.00 4.23
N SER A 162 2.53 20.68 4.32
CA SER A 162 1.31 20.01 3.88
C SER A 162 0.10 20.60 4.60
N LYS A 163 -1.01 20.81 3.89
CA LYS A 163 -2.25 21.36 4.47
C LYS A 163 -2.96 20.35 5.39
N ILE A 164 -2.56 19.09 5.37
CA ILE A 164 -3.23 17.98 6.05
C ILE A 164 -2.59 17.74 7.43
N ASP A 165 -1.26 17.69 7.50
CA ASP A 165 -0.52 17.38 8.72
C ASP A 165 0.38 18.54 9.20
N GLY A 166 0.54 19.60 8.41
CA GLY A 166 1.36 20.76 8.77
C GLY A 166 2.87 20.48 8.79
N ILE A 167 3.30 19.33 8.27
CA ILE A 167 4.71 18.91 8.28
C ILE A 167 5.37 19.33 6.97
N LYS A 168 6.65 19.71 7.06
CA LYS A 168 7.56 19.88 5.90
C LYS A 168 8.24 18.55 5.56
#